data_AF-A0AAJ4N9J1-F1
#
_entry.id   AF-A0AAJ4N9J1-F1
#
_cell.length_a   1.000
_cell.length_b   1.000
_cell.length_c   1.000
_cell.angle_alpha   90.00
_cell.angle_beta   90.00
_cell.angle_gamma   90.00
#
_symmetry.space_group_name_H-M   'P 1'
#
loop_
_entity.id
_entity.type
_entity.pdbx_description
1 polymer ?
#
loop_
_entity_poly.entity_id
_entity_poly.type
_entity_poly.pdbx_seq_one_letter_code
_entity_poly.pdbx_strand_id
1 'polypeptide(L)'
;MRNKHLDHAVGILRAAGGSVVGRTKFQKIAYLLTAAGFEDEFVFEYKHYGPYSEELSTALEFANLLSIIHEEKRATNWGGRYSIYSVANGEEEHDNRTRLARMAKNADAILLELAATALFLKKNGVDAPWDETERRKPEKSTDGRLDQAKQLYQRLQSIETPIPLPAL
;
A
#
# COMPACT_ATOMS: atom_id res chain seq x y z
N MET A 1 -6.90 3.57 -27.03
CA MET A 1 -7.49 3.01 -25.80
C MET A 1 -6.75 3.62 -24.62
N ARG A 2 -7.47 4.26 -23.69
CA ARG A 2 -6.86 4.78 -22.45
C ARG A 2 -6.56 3.57 -21.56
N ASN A 3 -5.31 3.44 -21.10
CA ASN A 3 -4.88 2.28 -20.31
C ASN A 3 -5.47 2.40 -18.90
N LYS A 4 -6.48 1.57 -18.59
CA LYS A 4 -7.25 1.65 -17.34
C LYS A 4 -6.35 1.51 -16.10
N HIS A 5 -5.41 0.58 -16.10
CA HIS A 5 -4.45 0.42 -15.00
C HIS A 5 -3.62 1.68 -14.74
N LEU A 6 -3.27 2.42 -15.79
CA LEU A 6 -2.54 3.68 -15.66
C LEU A 6 -3.38 4.72 -14.91
N ASP A 7 -4.63 4.92 -15.32
CA ASP A 7 -5.53 5.91 -14.70
C ASP A 7 -5.72 5.61 -13.20
N HIS A 8 -5.90 4.33 -12.86
CA HIS A 8 -6.06 3.89 -11.47
C HIS A 8 -4.77 4.02 -10.65
N ALA A 9 -3.60 3.68 -11.20
CA ALA A 9 -2.32 3.88 -10.51
C ALA A 9 -2.09 5.36 -10.16
N VAL A 10 -2.38 6.26 -11.11
CA VAL A 10 -2.32 7.71 -10.88
C VAL A 10 -3.38 8.15 -9.87
N GLY A 11 -4.59 7.61 -9.95
CA GLY A 11 -5.68 7.86 -9.00
C GLY A 11 -5.31 7.49 -7.56
N ILE A 12 -4.59 6.39 -7.34
CA ILE A 12 -4.08 6.00 -6.02
C ILE A 12 -3.02 7.01 -5.53
N LEU A 13 -2.10 7.43 -6.41
CA LEU A 13 -1.08 8.43 -6.06
C LEU A 13 -1.72 9.77 -5.68
N ARG A 14 -2.76 10.19 -6.40
CA ARG A 14 -3.54 11.39 -6.08
C ARG A 14 -4.25 11.28 -4.74
N ALA A 15 -4.92 10.15 -4.49
CA ALA A 15 -5.59 9.86 -3.22
C ALA A 15 -4.64 9.94 -2.01
N ALA A 16 -3.39 9.51 -2.20
CA ALA A 16 -2.32 9.62 -1.21
C ALA A 16 -1.77 11.06 -1.05
N GLY A 17 -2.45 12.08 -1.59
CA GLY A 17 -2.01 13.47 -1.55
C GLY A 17 -0.87 13.79 -2.51
N GLY A 18 -0.80 13.08 -3.64
CA GLY A 18 0.08 13.41 -4.77
C GLY A 18 1.53 12.95 -4.66
N SER A 19 1.91 12.23 -3.60
CA SER A 19 3.26 11.67 -3.49
C SER A 19 3.32 10.42 -2.62
N VAL A 20 4.15 9.45 -3.00
CA VAL A 20 4.43 8.23 -2.20
C VAL A 20 5.92 7.92 -2.24
N VAL A 21 6.51 7.72 -1.07
CA VAL A 21 7.92 7.34 -0.91
C VAL A 21 8.02 5.83 -0.70
N GLY A 22 8.71 5.16 -1.61
CA GLY A 22 8.98 3.73 -1.57
C GLY A 22 7.98 2.89 -2.36
N ARG A 23 8.51 1.99 -3.20
CA ARG A 23 7.73 1.07 -4.05
C ARG A 23 6.84 0.13 -3.24
N THR A 24 7.41 -0.50 -2.23
CA THR A 24 6.68 -1.43 -1.34
C THR A 24 5.54 -0.71 -0.61
N LYS A 25 5.75 0.53 -0.18
CA LYS A 25 4.70 1.33 0.47
C LYS A 25 3.56 1.60 -0.50
N PHE A 26 3.86 2.00 -1.74
CA PHE A 26 2.84 2.19 -2.78
C PHE A 26 1.99 0.91 -2.96
N GLN A 27 2.65 -0.23 -3.11
CA GLN A 27 1.98 -1.54 -3.22
C GLN A 27 1.02 -1.82 -2.05
N LYS A 28 1.36 -1.40 -0.82
CA LYS A 28 0.48 -1.60 0.36
C LYS A 28 -0.70 -0.64 0.38
N ILE A 29 -0.50 0.62 -0.03
CA ILE A 29 -1.60 1.60 -0.17
C ILE A 29 -2.62 1.08 -1.18
N ALA A 30 -2.15 0.66 -2.36
CA ALA A 30 -3.01 0.11 -3.41
C ALA A 30 -3.75 -1.14 -2.96
N TYR A 31 -3.06 -2.07 -2.28
CA TYR A 31 -3.68 -3.26 -1.73
C TYR A 31 -4.76 -2.95 -0.69
N LEU A 32 -4.52 -2.00 0.22
CA LEU A 32 -5.51 -1.61 1.24
C LEU A 32 -6.75 -0.98 0.61
N LEU A 33 -6.58 -0.11 -0.38
CA LEU A 33 -7.71 0.47 -1.13
C LEU A 33 -8.51 -0.62 -1.85
N THR A 34 -7.82 -1.60 -2.43
CA THR A 34 -8.45 -2.75 -3.10
C THR A 34 -9.24 -3.61 -2.09
N ALA A 35 -8.61 -3.96 -0.97
CA ALA A 35 -9.22 -4.78 0.06
C ALA A 35 -10.44 -4.12 0.73
N ALA A 36 -10.48 -2.78 0.73
CA ALA A 36 -11.55 -1.93 1.24
C ALA A 36 -12.66 -1.61 0.21
N GLY A 37 -12.51 -2.04 -1.05
CA GLY A 37 -13.50 -1.82 -2.11
C GLY A 37 -13.44 -0.44 -2.77
N PHE A 38 -12.34 0.29 -2.63
CA PHE A 38 -12.11 1.57 -3.33
C PHE A 38 -11.35 1.43 -4.64
N GLU A 39 -10.76 0.26 -4.91
CA GLU A 39 -10.06 -0.09 -6.15
C GLU A 39 -10.38 -1.55 -6.49
N ASP A 40 -10.42 -1.89 -7.77
CA ASP A 40 -10.75 -3.24 -8.26
C ASP A 40 -9.91 -3.67 -9.48
N GLU A 41 -8.97 -2.82 -9.92
CA GLU A 41 -8.20 -3.05 -11.15
C GLU A 41 -6.96 -3.91 -10.99
N PHE A 42 -6.43 -4.04 -9.78
CA PHE A 42 -5.13 -4.68 -9.57
C PHE A 42 -5.28 -6.02 -8.87
N VAL A 43 -4.69 -7.06 -9.46
CA VAL A 43 -4.58 -8.38 -8.82
C VAL A 43 -3.32 -8.41 -7.96
N PHE A 44 -3.46 -8.92 -6.73
CA PHE A 44 -2.37 -9.04 -5.77
C PHE A 44 -2.02 -10.48 -5.46
N GLU A 45 -0.72 -10.76 -5.46
CA GLU A 45 -0.15 -12.04 -5.04
C GLU A 45 0.73 -11.88 -3.81
N TYR A 46 0.95 -12.97 -3.08
CA TYR A 46 1.92 -12.98 -1.98
C TYR A 46 3.35 -13.02 -2.51
N LYS A 47 4.18 -12.05 -2.11
CA LYS A 47 5.64 -12.06 -2.30
C LYS A 47 6.34 -11.89 -0.95
N HIS A 48 7.67 -12.00 -0.92
CA HIS A 48 8.46 -11.87 0.32
C HIS A 48 8.26 -10.52 1.04
N TYR A 49 7.96 -9.46 0.29
CA TYR A 49 7.60 -8.14 0.83
C TYR A 49 6.08 -7.96 1.05
N GLY A 50 5.28 -9.04 1.12
CA GLY A 50 3.83 -9.01 1.33
C GLY A 50 3.02 -8.92 0.02
N PRO A 51 1.75 -8.45 0.05
CA PRO A 51 0.89 -8.39 -1.15
C PRO A 51 1.45 -7.44 -2.21
N TYR A 52 1.45 -7.88 -3.47
CA TYR A 52 2.02 -7.09 -4.57
C TYR A 52 1.34 -7.37 -5.89
N SER A 53 1.20 -6.33 -6.70
CA SER A 53 0.66 -6.38 -8.05
C SER A 53 1.73 -5.98 -9.08
N GLU A 54 2.06 -6.89 -10.00
CA GLU A 54 2.92 -6.56 -11.15
C GLU A 54 2.24 -5.53 -12.06
N GLU A 55 0.92 -5.61 -12.20
CA GLU A 55 0.13 -4.69 -13.02
C GLU A 55 0.26 -3.24 -12.53
N LEU A 56 0.24 -3.03 -11.20
CA LEU A 56 0.49 -1.72 -10.61
C LEU A 56 1.91 -1.22 -10.90
N SER A 57 2.92 -2.07 -10.76
CA SER A 57 4.30 -1.70 -11.05
C SER A 57 4.48 -1.28 -12.51
N THR A 58 3.96 -2.09 -13.45
CA THR A 58 3.97 -1.78 -14.88
C THR A 58 3.19 -0.49 -15.18
N ALA A 59 2.04 -0.27 -14.55
CA ALA A 59 1.26 0.95 -14.72
C ALA A 59 2.02 2.22 -14.26
N LEU A 60 2.73 2.15 -13.14
CA LEU A 60 3.57 3.26 -12.66
C LEU A 60 4.77 3.53 -13.58
N GLU A 61 5.39 2.49 -14.12
CA GLU A 61 6.47 2.63 -15.10
C GLU A 61 5.97 3.33 -16.38
N PHE A 62 4.83 2.91 -16.93
CA PHE A 62 4.21 3.57 -18.08
C PHE A 62 3.79 5.00 -17.77
N ALA A 63 3.21 5.26 -16.60
CA ALA A 63 2.82 6.61 -16.19
C ALA A 63 4.02 7.56 -16.11
N ASN A 64 5.16 7.06 -15.62
CA ASN A 64 6.41 7.82 -15.60
C ASN A 64 6.99 8.02 -17.01
N LEU A 65 6.99 7.00 -17.86
CA LEU A 65 7.44 7.10 -19.25
C LEU A 65 6.64 8.14 -20.05
N LEU A 66 5.33 8.21 -19.81
CA LEU A 66 4.42 9.17 -20.43
C LEU A 66 4.45 10.55 -19.75
N SER A 67 5.33 10.77 -18.77
CA SER A 67 5.43 12.03 -18.00
C SER A 67 4.13 12.45 -17.28
N ILE A 68 3.27 11.48 -16.96
CA ILE A 68 2.01 11.72 -16.20
C ILE A 68 2.32 11.82 -14.70
N ILE A 69 3.27 11.01 -14.24
CA ILE A 69 3.86 11.09 -12.90
C ILE A 69 5.37 11.26 -13.04
N HIS A 70 6.03 11.62 -11.95
CA HIS A 70 7.48 11.65 -11.85
C HIS A 70 7.98 10.64 -10.81
N GLU A 71 8.84 9.71 -11.22
CA GLU A 71 9.61 8.82 -10.35
C GLU A 71 11.05 9.34 -10.19
N GLU A 72 11.41 9.78 -8.99
CA GLU A 72 12.79 10.09 -8.64
C GLU A 72 13.43 8.91 -7.87
N LYS A 73 14.58 8.41 -8.35
CA LYS A 73 15.32 7.32 -7.67
C LYS A 73 16.49 7.89 -6.86
N ARG A 74 16.37 7.87 -5.53
CA ARG A 74 17.41 8.36 -4.61
C ARG A 74 18.21 7.21 -4.01
N ALA A 75 19.48 7.47 -3.70
CA ALA A 75 20.32 6.57 -2.92
C ALA A 75 20.11 6.79 -1.43
N THR A 76 20.24 5.73 -0.63
CA THR A 76 20.39 5.82 0.81
C THR A 76 21.86 5.95 1.17
N ASN A 77 22.16 6.50 2.34
CA ASN A 77 23.54 6.62 2.84
C ASN A 77 24.25 5.26 3.01
N TRP A 78 23.48 4.16 3.00
CA TRP A 78 23.96 2.79 3.21
C TRP A 78 23.98 1.97 1.90
N GLY A 79 23.91 2.63 0.74
CA GLY A 79 24.06 2.00 -0.58
C GLY A 79 22.78 1.43 -1.21
N GLY A 80 21.63 1.55 -0.54
CA GLY A 80 20.32 1.18 -1.10
C GLY A 80 19.77 2.26 -2.03
N ARG A 81 18.69 1.95 -2.76
CA ARG A 81 17.94 2.94 -3.56
C ARG A 81 16.45 2.88 -3.23
N TYR A 82 15.79 4.03 -3.25
CA TYR A 82 14.33 4.12 -3.10
C TYR A 82 13.76 5.08 -4.13
N SER A 83 12.48 4.84 -4.47
CA SER A 83 11.74 5.68 -5.41
C SER A 83 10.82 6.63 -4.68
N ILE A 84 10.72 7.85 -5.19
CA ILE A 84 9.70 8.83 -4.81
C ILE A 84 8.81 9.04 -6.03
N TYR A 85 7.53 8.69 -5.90
CA TYR A 85 6.53 8.95 -6.92
C TYR A 85 5.81 10.25 -6.59
N SER A 86 5.57 11.09 -7.60
CA SER A 86 4.86 12.36 -7.44
C SER A 86 4.00 12.72 -8.64
N VAL A 87 2.91 13.47 -8.40
CA VAL A 87 2.01 14.02 -9.41
C VAL A 87 1.57 15.42 -8.99
N ALA A 88 1.42 16.35 -9.94
CA ALA A 88 1.17 17.76 -9.66
C ALA A 88 -0.13 18.04 -8.88
N ASN A 89 -1.18 17.25 -9.12
CA ASN A 89 -2.51 17.47 -8.57
C ASN A 89 -2.91 16.33 -7.62
N GLY A 90 -2.35 16.33 -6.40
CA GLY A 90 -2.83 15.46 -5.33
C GLY A 90 -4.23 15.86 -4.87
N GLU A 91 -5.05 14.89 -4.47
CA GLU A 91 -6.39 15.15 -3.92
C GLU A 91 -6.27 15.60 -2.46
N GLU A 92 -7.10 16.55 -2.03
CA GLU A 92 -7.26 16.89 -0.62
C GLU A 92 -7.93 15.73 0.14
N GLU A 93 -7.69 15.64 1.45
CA GLU A 93 -8.39 14.65 2.28
C GLU A 93 -9.82 15.13 2.51
N HIS A 94 -10.79 14.46 1.89
CA HIS A 94 -12.20 14.88 1.96
C HIS A 94 -13.20 13.71 2.06
N ASP A 95 -12.74 12.48 1.83
CA ASP A 95 -13.56 11.27 1.88
C ASP A 95 -12.80 10.09 2.50
N ASN A 96 -13.47 8.96 2.69
CA ASN A 96 -12.86 7.79 3.31
C ASN A 96 -11.77 7.13 2.44
N ARG A 97 -11.83 7.28 1.11
CA ARG A 97 -10.80 6.78 0.19
C ARG A 97 -9.48 7.54 0.38
N THR A 98 -9.53 8.87 0.31
CA THR A 98 -8.38 9.75 0.53
C THR A 98 -7.85 9.65 1.96
N ARG A 99 -8.72 9.54 2.96
CA ARG A 99 -8.34 9.31 4.37
C ARG A 99 -7.59 7.99 4.55
N LEU A 100 -8.07 6.89 3.98
CA LEU A 100 -7.40 5.59 4.04
C LEU A 100 -6.02 5.64 3.36
N ALA A 101 -5.97 6.21 2.15
CA ALA A 101 -4.72 6.33 1.39
C ALA A 101 -3.68 7.19 2.12
N ARG A 102 -4.09 8.31 2.72
CA ARG A 102 -3.22 9.21 3.49
C ARG A 102 -2.75 8.61 4.81
N MET A 103 -3.64 7.92 5.53
CA MET A 103 -3.25 7.19 6.75
C MET A 103 -2.21 6.11 6.42
N ALA A 104 -2.43 5.32 5.36
CA ALA A 104 -1.48 4.31 4.91
C ALA A 104 -0.15 4.92 4.45
N LYS A 105 -0.16 6.00 3.66
CA LYS A 105 1.05 6.72 3.24
C LYS A 105 1.89 7.20 4.43
N ASN A 106 1.25 7.80 5.43
CA ASN A 106 1.92 8.41 6.56
C ASN A 106 2.39 7.38 7.61
N ALA A 107 1.95 6.12 7.51
CA ALA A 107 2.42 5.05 8.37
C ALA A 107 3.90 4.72 8.14
N ASP A 108 4.53 4.15 9.16
CA ASP A 108 5.84 3.51 9.01
C ASP A 108 5.75 2.37 7.98
N ALA A 109 6.78 2.25 7.12
CA ALA A 109 6.75 1.31 6.01
C ALA A 109 6.76 -0.16 6.46
N ILE A 110 7.43 -0.47 7.57
CA ILE A 110 7.49 -1.83 8.12
C ILE A 110 6.14 -2.17 8.75
N LEU A 111 5.58 -1.27 9.56
CA LEU A 111 4.28 -1.49 10.19
C LEU A 111 3.18 -1.68 9.15
N LEU A 112 3.19 -0.88 8.07
CA LEU A 112 2.25 -1.00 6.96
C LEU A 112 2.42 -2.33 6.21
N GLU A 113 3.66 -2.79 6.02
CA GLU A 113 3.92 -4.08 5.40
C GLU A 113 3.37 -5.26 6.22
N LEU A 114 3.57 -5.23 7.55
CA LEU A 114 3.04 -6.24 8.46
C LEU A 114 1.51 -6.25 8.43
N ALA A 115 0.87 -5.08 8.57
CA ALA A 115 -0.59 -4.96 8.56
C ALA A 115 -1.22 -5.43 7.23
N ALA A 116 -0.66 -5.00 6.10
CA ALA A 116 -1.13 -5.43 4.78
C ALA A 116 -0.90 -6.94 4.56
N THR A 117 0.16 -7.51 5.12
CA THR A 117 0.43 -8.95 5.05
C THR A 117 -0.60 -9.75 5.83
N ALA A 118 -0.87 -9.39 7.09
CA ALA A 118 -1.88 -10.06 7.90
C ALA A 118 -3.27 -9.99 7.24
N LEU A 119 -3.64 -8.82 6.72
CA LEU A 119 -4.88 -8.65 5.95
C LEU A 119 -4.94 -9.57 4.72
N PHE A 120 -3.85 -9.67 3.96
CA PHE A 120 -3.77 -10.57 2.80
C PHE A 120 -3.94 -12.03 3.21
N LEU A 121 -3.25 -12.46 4.26
CA LEU A 121 -3.36 -13.84 4.76
C LEU A 121 -4.79 -14.15 5.20
N LYS A 122 -5.45 -13.24 5.94
CA LYS A 122 -6.84 -13.43 6.35
C LYS A 122 -7.79 -13.57 5.16
N LYS A 123 -7.69 -12.69 4.16
CA LYS A 123 -8.52 -12.75 2.95
C LYS A 123 -8.25 -13.99 2.10
N ASN A 124 -7.10 -14.65 2.30
CA ASN A 124 -6.73 -15.92 1.65
C ASN A 124 -6.92 -17.14 2.56
N GLY A 125 -7.75 -17.03 3.60
CA GLY A 125 -8.19 -18.19 4.40
C GLY A 125 -7.24 -18.62 5.53
N VAL A 126 -6.27 -17.78 5.92
CA VAL A 126 -5.43 -18.05 7.09
C VAL A 126 -6.19 -17.64 8.37
N ASP A 127 -6.33 -18.59 9.30
CA ASP A 127 -7.09 -18.40 10.54
C ASP A 127 -6.40 -17.44 11.53
N ALA A 128 -5.09 -17.61 11.74
CA ALA A 128 -4.24 -16.80 12.61
C ALA A 128 -3.29 -15.92 11.78
N PRO A 129 -3.79 -14.86 11.12
CA PRO A 129 -3.01 -14.07 10.16
C PRO A 129 -1.83 -13.33 10.79
N TRP A 130 -1.93 -12.92 12.06
CA TRP A 130 -0.83 -12.24 12.76
C TRP A 130 0.32 -13.19 13.08
N ASP A 131 0.02 -14.37 13.60
CA ASP A 131 1.02 -15.40 13.91
C ASP A 131 1.74 -15.85 12.64
N GLU A 132 1.00 -16.05 11.55
CA GLU A 132 1.58 -16.39 10.25
C GLU A 132 2.38 -15.22 9.65
N THR A 133 1.98 -13.97 9.90
CA THR A 133 2.77 -12.79 9.52
C THR A 133 4.10 -12.74 10.26
N GLU A 134 4.09 -12.97 11.58
CA GLU A 134 5.29 -13.01 12.41
C GLU A 134 6.23 -14.13 11.93
N ARG A 135 5.70 -15.34 11.69
CA ARG A 135 6.47 -16.47 11.18
C ARG A 135 7.12 -16.19 9.82
N ARG A 136 6.41 -15.48 8.92
CA ARG A 136 6.93 -15.13 7.58
C ARG A 136 7.87 -13.92 7.60
N LYS A 137 7.84 -13.09 8.64
CA LYS A 137 8.59 -11.83 8.74
C LYS A 137 9.19 -11.62 10.14
N PRO A 138 10.00 -12.57 10.64
CA PRO A 138 10.48 -12.53 12.03
C PRO A 138 11.31 -11.27 12.31
N GLU A 139 12.24 -10.92 11.43
CA GLU A 139 13.12 -9.75 11.58
C GLU A 139 12.38 -8.41 11.56
N LYS A 140 11.18 -8.35 10.98
CA LYS A 140 10.35 -7.14 10.92
C LYS A 140 9.37 -7.03 12.08
N SER A 141 9.13 -8.13 12.79
CA SER A 141 8.11 -8.25 13.84
C SER A 141 8.68 -7.99 15.25
N THR A 142 9.99 -7.81 15.36
CA THR A 142 10.70 -7.51 16.62
C THR A 142 10.39 -6.11 17.16
N ASP A 143 10.91 -5.81 18.36
CA ASP A 143 10.91 -4.47 18.96
C ASP A 143 9.51 -3.85 19.13
N GLY A 144 8.50 -4.71 19.39
CA GLY A 144 7.10 -4.30 19.53
C GLY A 144 6.42 -3.89 18.23
N ARG A 145 7.08 -4.03 17.07
CA ARG A 145 6.53 -3.64 15.76
C ARG A 145 5.27 -4.42 15.41
N LEU A 146 5.17 -5.69 15.78
CA LEU A 146 3.97 -6.48 15.51
C LEU A 146 2.74 -5.88 16.20
N ASP A 147 2.86 -5.48 17.45
CA ASP A 147 1.75 -4.85 18.19
C ASP A 147 1.44 -3.44 17.68
N GLN A 148 2.46 -2.67 17.30
CA GLN A 148 2.26 -1.38 16.62
C GLN A 148 1.56 -1.55 15.26
N ALA A 149 1.84 -2.63 14.52
CA ALA A 149 1.17 -2.95 13.27
C ALA A 149 -0.31 -3.34 13.51
N LYS A 150 -0.61 -4.09 14.58
CA LYS A 150 -2.00 -4.36 15.00
C LYS A 150 -2.75 -3.06 15.33
N GLN A 151 -2.13 -2.14 16.07
CA GLN A 151 -2.72 -0.83 16.38
C GLN A 151 -2.90 0.04 15.13
N LEU A 152 -1.95 0.02 14.19
CA LEU A 152 -2.11 0.67 12.88
C LEU A 152 -3.29 0.06 12.13
N TYR A 153 -3.41 -1.27 12.09
CA TYR A 153 -4.51 -1.95 11.42
C TYR A 153 -5.87 -1.58 12.01
N GLN A 154 -6.00 -1.55 13.34
CA GLN A 154 -7.24 -1.13 14.01
C GLN A 154 -7.65 0.31 13.63
N ARG A 155 -6.68 1.23 13.49
CA ARG A 155 -6.96 2.59 13.02
C ARG A 155 -7.42 2.61 11.56
N LEU A 156 -6.79 1.82 10.69
CA LEU A 156 -7.21 1.67 9.29
C LEU A 156 -8.62 1.06 9.19
N GLN A 157 -8.90 0.04 9.99
CA GLN A 157 -10.19 -0.65 10.08
C GLN A 157 -11.33 0.26 10.60
N SER A 158 -11.01 1.27 11.41
CA SER A 158 -12.01 2.22 11.91
C SER A 158 -12.56 3.19 10.86
N ILE A 159 -11.98 3.20 9.67
CA ILE A 159 -12.48 3.99 8.53
C ILE A 159 -13.65 3.21 7.90
N GLU A 160 -14.77 3.89 7.68
CA GLU A 160 -15.92 3.30 6.98
C GLU A 160 -15.60 3.14 5.49
N THR A 161 -15.73 1.92 4.97
CA THR A 161 -15.35 1.58 3.60
C THR A 161 -16.44 0.76 2.91
N PRO A 162 -16.53 0.79 1.55
CA PRO A 162 -17.52 0.00 0.80
C PRO A 162 -17.50 -1.48 1.14
N ILE A 163 -16.31 -2.04 1.35
CA ILE A 163 -16.09 -3.37 1.88
C ILE A 163 -15.33 -3.21 3.21
N PRO A 164 -15.97 -3.44 4.37
CA PRO A 164 -15.30 -3.31 5.65
C PRO A 164 -14.08 -4.22 5.78
N LEU A 165 -12.98 -3.70 6.34
CA LEU A 165 -11.80 -4.50 6.63
C LEU A 165 -12.10 -5.52 7.75
N PRO A 166 -11.78 -6.82 7.57
CA PRO A 166 -12.13 -7.86 8.53
C PRO A 166 -11.36 -7.74 9.85
N ALA A 167 -11.87 -8.30 10.94
CA ALA A 167 -11.04 -8.54 12.11
C ALA A 167 -9.93 -9.55 11.77
N LEU A 168 -8.73 -9.30 12.29
CA LEU A 168 -7.52 -10.10 12.08
C LEU A 168 -7.06 -10.78 13.36
#